data_AF-A0A958GFY8-F1
#
_entry.id   AF-A0A958GFY8-F1
#
_cell.length_a   1.000
_cell.length_b   1.000
_cell.length_c   1.000
_cell.angle_alpha   90.00
_cell.angle_beta   90.00
_cell.angle_gamma   90.00
#
_symmetry.space_group_name_H-M   'P 1'
#
loop_
_entity.id
_entity.type
_entity.pdbx_description
1 polymer ?
#
loop_
_entity_poly.entity_id
_entity_poly.type
_entity_poly.pdbx_seq_one_letter_code
_entity_poly.pdbx_strand_id
1 'polypeptide(L)'
;MSQVAYKYDLEQVKTLAEPVLVYSNDKPEQSTNLLSKEILILSLILIVLQITDGVLTGIGISHFGLQAEGNLLIRTLMQSFGYIEALVLVKFFAILVICGLCFLSSMITWIKTAMRAIIAIYLIAAIIPWTSILIHHL
;
A
#
# COMPACT_ATOMS: atom_id res chain seq x y z
N MET A 1 14.73 -63.63 -43.67
CA MET A 1 13.59 -62.93 -43.04
C MET A 1 13.84 -62.44 -41.61
N SER A 2 14.81 -62.97 -40.85
CA SER A 2 15.06 -62.59 -39.44
C SER A 2 15.78 -61.23 -39.24
N GLN A 3 16.58 -60.76 -40.20
CA GLN A 3 17.37 -59.52 -40.07
C GLN A 3 16.55 -58.23 -40.21
N VAL A 4 15.41 -58.30 -40.92
CA VAL A 4 14.55 -57.13 -41.16
C VAL A 4 13.75 -56.78 -39.90
N ALA A 5 13.25 -57.79 -39.18
CA ALA A 5 12.48 -57.59 -37.95
C ALA A 5 13.28 -56.90 -36.84
N TYR A 6 14.57 -57.22 -36.71
CA TYR A 6 15.43 -56.61 -35.68
C TYR A 6 15.70 -55.12 -35.92
N LYS A 7 15.71 -54.70 -37.20
CA LYS A 7 15.96 -53.30 -37.58
C LYS A 7 14.77 -52.38 -37.30
N TYR A 8 13.55 -52.90 -37.44
CA TYR A 8 12.33 -52.15 -37.12
C TYR A 8 12.16 -51.89 -35.62
N ASP A 9 12.56 -52.84 -34.78
CA ASP A 9 12.48 -52.71 -33.32
C ASP A 9 13.43 -51.62 -32.79
N LEU A 10 14.67 -51.58 -33.32
CA LEU A 10 15.67 -50.58 -32.96
C LEU A 10 15.32 -49.16 -33.41
N GLU A 11 14.63 -48.97 -34.54
CA GLU A 11 14.14 -47.65 -34.92
C GLU A 11 12.98 -47.19 -34.02
N GLN A 12 12.06 -48.07 -33.60
CA GLN A 12 10.99 -47.67 -32.67
C GLN A 12 11.50 -47.32 -31.27
N VAL A 13 12.50 -48.05 -30.75
CA VAL A 13 13.12 -47.72 -29.46
C VAL A 13 13.82 -46.36 -29.51
N LYS A 14 14.38 -45.97 -30.66
CA LYS A 14 15.06 -44.68 -30.83
C LYS A 14 14.08 -43.50 -30.87
N THR A 15 12.87 -43.70 -31.39
CA THR A 15 11.80 -42.69 -31.41
C THR A 15 11.13 -42.51 -30.03
N LEU A 16 11.20 -43.50 -29.15
CA LEU A 16 10.70 -43.44 -27.77
C LEU A 16 11.76 -42.97 -26.76
N ALA A 17 13.02 -42.82 -27.20
CA ALA A 17 14.16 -42.43 -26.37
C ALA A 17 14.60 -40.98 -26.58
N GLU A 18 13.74 -40.12 -27.13
CA GLU A 18 13.85 -38.69 -26.82
C GLU A 18 13.22 -38.49 -25.45
N PRO A 19 14.01 -38.29 -24.36
CA PRO A 19 13.43 -37.74 -23.16
C PRO A 19 12.81 -36.42 -23.60
N VAL A 20 11.49 -36.31 -23.42
CA VAL A 20 10.75 -35.07 -23.37
C VAL A 20 11.38 -34.25 -22.25
N LEU A 21 12.52 -33.64 -22.54
CA LEU A 21 13.04 -32.49 -21.84
C LEU A 21 12.12 -31.35 -22.28
N VAL A 22 10.88 -31.40 -21.78
CA VAL A 22 10.18 -30.20 -21.36
C VAL A 22 11.12 -29.60 -20.32
N TYR A 23 12.06 -28.81 -20.81
CA TYR A 23 12.67 -27.75 -20.06
C TYR A 23 11.49 -26.84 -19.73
N SER A 24 10.79 -27.19 -18.66
CA SER A 24 9.88 -26.27 -18.02
C SER A 24 10.74 -25.05 -17.75
N ASN A 25 10.47 -23.99 -18.51
CA ASN A 25 10.96 -22.66 -18.23
C ASN A 25 10.21 -22.15 -16.98
N ASP A 26 10.16 -22.98 -15.93
CA ASP A 26 9.88 -22.56 -14.58
C ASP A 26 11.11 -21.76 -14.19
N LYS A 27 11.07 -20.48 -14.59
CA LYS A 27 11.92 -19.46 -14.02
C LYS A 27 11.92 -19.70 -12.51
N PRO A 28 13.09 -19.98 -11.91
CA PRO A 28 13.16 -20.22 -10.49
C PRO A 28 12.52 -19.02 -9.81
N GLU A 29 11.48 -19.31 -9.05
CA GLU A 29 11.05 -18.56 -7.88
C GLU A 29 11.45 -17.09 -7.92
N GLN A 30 10.63 -16.26 -8.55
CA GLN A 30 10.50 -14.86 -8.11
C GLN A 30 9.67 -14.79 -6.81
N SER A 31 9.87 -15.79 -5.95
CA SER A 31 9.50 -15.83 -4.54
C SER A 31 10.38 -14.81 -3.85
N THR A 32 9.77 -13.83 -3.17
CA THR A 32 10.40 -12.81 -2.31
C THR A 32 10.69 -11.39 -2.82
N ASN A 33 9.86 -10.81 -3.71
CA ASN A 33 9.58 -9.37 -3.53
C ASN A 33 8.58 -9.22 -2.37
N LEU A 34 9.03 -9.51 -1.14
CA LEU A 34 8.21 -9.69 0.09
C LEU A 34 7.35 -8.48 0.47
N LEU A 35 7.53 -7.35 -0.19
CA LEU A 35 6.59 -6.24 -0.17
C LEU A 35 6.46 -5.77 -1.61
N SER A 36 5.26 -5.85 -2.20
CA SER A 36 5.03 -5.33 -3.55
C SER A 36 5.45 -3.86 -3.56
N LYS A 37 6.35 -3.46 -4.46
CA LYS A 37 6.82 -2.06 -4.59
C LYS A 37 5.66 -1.05 -4.58
N GLU A 38 4.53 -1.46 -5.15
CA GLU A 38 3.27 -0.73 -5.13
C GLU A 38 2.76 -0.43 -3.70
N ILE A 39 2.74 -1.41 -2.80
CA ILE A 39 2.28 -1.25 -1.41
C ILE A 39 3.21 -0.29 -0.66
N LEU A 40 4.53 -0.42 -0.86
CA LEU A 40 5.51 0.52 -0.31
C LEU A 40 5.24 1.95 -0.74
N ILE A 41 5.01 2.16 -2.05
CA ILE A 41 4.69 3.47 -2.60
C ILE A 41 3.39 4.01 -2.00
N LEU A 42 2.33 3.20 -1.92
CA LEU A 42 1.04 3.62 -1.34
C LEU A 42 1.18 3.98 0.15
N SER A 43 1.91 3.17 0.93
CA SER A 43 2.18 3.46 2.35
C SER A 43 3.00 4.74 2.52
N LEU A 44 4.03 4.96 1.71
CA LEU A 44 4.81 6.20 1.73
C LEU A 44 3.95 7.42 1.40
N ILE A 45 3.10 7.34 0.38
CA ILE A 45 2.16 8.41 0.02
C ILE A 45 1.22 8.73 1.20
N LEU A 46 0.67 7.69 1.85
CA LEU A 46 -0.20 7.87 3.01
C LEU A 46 0.53 8.51 4.20
N ILE A 47 1.79 8.13 4.45
CA ILE A 47 2.60 8.74 5.52
C ILE A 47 2.85 10.22 5.22
N VAL A 48 3.25 10.56 3.99
CA VAL A 48 3.43 11.95 3.58
C VAL A 48 2.12 12.74 3.73
N LEU A 49 1.00 12.16 3.32
CA LEU A 49 -0.31 12.79 3.51
C LEU A 49 -0.65 13.02 4.98
N GLN A 50 -0.35 12.08 5.87
CA GLN A 50 -0.57 12.26 7.32
C GLN A 50 0.27 13.40 7.91
N ILE A 51 1.52 13.52 7.47
CA ILE A 51 2.42 14.61 7.91
C ILE A 51 1.89 15.95 7.39
N THR A 52 1.62 16.05 6.10
CA THR A 52 1.11 17.28 5.48
C THR A 52 -0.21 17.72 6.09
N ASP A 53 -1.14 16.79 6.31
CA ASP A 53 -2.40 17.06 6.99
C ASP A 53 -2.19 17.52 8.44
N GLY A 54 -1.28 16.88 9.18
CA GLY A 54 -0.92 17.32 10.53
C GLY A 54 -0.37 18.75 10.57
N VAL A 55 0.48 19.12 9.61
CA VAL A 55 1.01 20.47 9.50
C VAL A 55 -0.10 21.47 9.16
N LEU A 56 -0.95 21.16 8.18
CA LEU A 56 -2.08 22.00 7.77
C LEU A 56 -3.07 22.22 8.92
N THR A 57 -3.46 21.16 9.62
CA THR A 57 -4.32 21.24 10.80
C THR A 57 -3.65 22.04 11.92
N GLY A 58 -2.36 21.83 12.16
CA GLY A 58 -1.60 22.56 13.18
C GLY A 58 -1.57 24.07 12.91
N ILE A 59 -1.28 24.46 11.66
CA ILE A 59 -1.33 25.86 11.24
C ILE A 59 -2.76 26.38 11.36
N GLY A 60 -3.75 25.66 10.83
CA GLY A 60 -5.15 26.03 10.90
C GLY A 60 -5.64 26.29 12.33
N ILE A 61 -5.34 25.39 13.26
CA ILE A 61 -5.71 25.57 14.67
C ILE A 61 -4.95 26.73 15.31
N SER A 62 -3.67 26.92 14.97
CA SER A 62 -2.91 28.05 15.51
C SER A 62 -3.46 29.42 15.07
N HIS A 63 -4.06 29.50 13.87
CA HIS A 63 -4.63 30.73 13.33
C HIS A 63 -6.12 30.92 13.69
N PHE A 64 -6.93 29.85 13.62
CA PHE A 64 -8.39 29.92 13.75
C PHE A 64 -8.91 29.37 15.08
N GLY A 65 -8.04 28.79 15.91
CA GLY A 65 -8.38 28.13 17.15
C GLY A 65 -8.98 26.73 16.96
N LEU A 66 -9.28 26.06 18.08
CA LEU A 66 -9.77 24.67 18.08
C LEU A 66 -11.15 24.50 17.41
N GLN A 67 -11.92 25.58 17.23
CA GLN A 67 -13.24 25.52 16.59
C GLN A 67 -13.16 25.27 15.08
N ALA A 68 -12.01 25.53 14.47
CA ALA A 68 -11.78 25.24 13.06
C ALA A 68 -11.69 23.74 12.77
N GLU A 69 -11.43 22.91 13.80
CA GLU A 69 -11.46 21.48 13.61
C GLU A 69 -12.91 20.95 13.55
N GLY A 70 -13.27 20.41 12.38
CA GLY A 70 -14.57 19.79 12.15
C GLY A 70 -14.71 18.43 12.82
N ASN A 71 -13.60 17.79 13.19
CA ASN A 71 -13.62 16.49 13.85
C ASN A 71 -13.80 16.64 15.37
N LEU A 72 -15.01 16.36 15.87
CA LEU A 72 -15.38 16.41 17.29
C LEU A 72 -14.45 15.59 18.20
N LEU A 73 -14.00 14.42 17.75
CA LEU A 73 -13.13 13.55 18.54
C LEU A 73 -11.75 14.19 18.72
N ILE A 74 -11.17 14.67 17.63
CA ILE A 74 -9.87 15.35 17.64
C ILE A 74 -9.97 16.64 18.46
N ARG A 75 -11.02 17.44 18.26
CA ARG A 75 -11.26 18.67 19.02
C ARG A 75 -11.32 18.41 20.52
N THR A 76 -12.01 17.36 20.95
CA THR A 76 -12.11 16.99 22.38
C THR A 76 -10.75 16.56 22.94
N LEU A 77 -9.98 15.78 22.18
CA LEU A 77 -8.62 15.41 22.57
C LEU A 77 -7.71 16.63 22.73
N MET A 78 -7.79 17.58 21.80
CA MET A 78 -7.01 18.82 21.86
C MET A 78 -7.40 19.70 23.04
N GLN A 79 -8.68 19.71 23.42
CA GLN A 79 -9.15 20.43 24.62
C GLN A 79 -8.60 19.81 25.91
N SER A 80 -8.42 18.49 25.96
CA SER A 80 -7.94 17.80 27.16
C SER A 80 -6.42 17.79 27.29
N PHE A 81 -5.68 17.63 26.19
CA PHE A 81 -4.22 17.39 26.22
C PHE A 81 -3.38 18.54 25.64
N GLY A 82 -3.99 19.52 24.98
CA GLY A 82 -3.28 20.48 24.14
C GLY A 82 -3.29 20.06 22.67
N TYR A 83 -3.24 21.04 21.77
CA TYR A 83 -3.42 20.78 20.35
C TYR A 83 -2.20 20.07 19.72
N ILE A 84 -0.99 20.32 20.22
CA ILE A 84 0.25 19.73 19.71
C ILE A 84 0.32 18.25 20.08
N GLU A 85 0.13 17.95 21.36
CA GLU A 85 0.18 16.61 21.93
C GLU A 85 -0.90 15.72 21.33
N ALA A 86 -2.13 16.24 21.21
CA ALA A 86 -3.23 15.54 20.57
C ALA A 86 -2.96 15.26 19.09
N LEU A 87 -2.39 16.22 18.34
CA LEU A 87 -2.00 16.01 16.94
C LEU A 87 -0.98 14.89 16.82
N VAL A 88 0.10 14.96 17.59
CA VAL A 88 1.18 13.97 17.53
C VAL A 88 0.63 12.58 17.82
N LEU A 89 -0.21 12.44 18.85
CA LEU A 89 -0.80 11.15 19.22
C LEU A 89 -1.70 10.58 18.11
N VAL A 90 -2.61 11.40 17.57
CA VAL A 90 -3.54 10.97 16.51
C VAL A 90 -2.79 10.62 15.23
N LYS A 91 -1.81 11.43 14.83
CA LYS A 91 -1.00 11.18 13.63
C LYS A 91 -0.10 9.96 13.79
N PHE A 92 0.51 9.79 14.96
CA PHE A 92 1.30 8.60 15.25
C PHE A 92 0.45 7.33 15.17
N PHE A 93 -0.74 7.34 15.76
CA PHE A 93 -1.69 6.23 15.65
C PHE A 93 -2.08 5.95 14.20
N ALA A 94 -2.34 6.98 13.39
CA ALA A 94 -2.63 6.81 11.97
C ALA A 94 -1.47 6.17 11.19
N ILE A 95 -0.22 6.55 11.48
CA ILE A 95 0.97 5.94 10.88
C ILE A 95 1.09 4.46 11.26
N LEU A 96 0.85 4.11 12.54
CA LEU A 96 0.83 2.71 12.97
C LEU A 96 -0.25 1.91 12.23
N VAL A 97 -1.43 2.48 12.03
CA VAL A 97 -2.50 1.87 11.24
C VAL A 97 -2.05 1.66 9.79
N ILE A 98 -1.36 2.62 9.16
CA ILE A 98 -0.79 2.49 7.81
C ILE A 98 0.25 1.36 7.75
N CYS A 99 1.12 1.24 8.77
CA CYS A 99 2.05 0.12 8.88
C CYS A 99 1.32 -1.23 9.00
N GLY A 100 0.26 -1.30 9.80
CA GLY A 100 -0.60 -2.47 9.91
C GLY A 100 -1.30 -2.83 8.59
N LEU A 101 -1.83 -1.84 7.87
CA LEU A 101 -2.40 -2.00 6.54
C LEU A 101 -1.36 -2.50 5.52
N CYS A 102 -0.11 -2.04 5.62
CA CYS A 102 0.99 -2.50 4.79
C CYS A 102 1.23 -4.01 4.98
N PHE A 103 1.29 -4.45 6.25
CA PHE A 103 1.43 -5.86 6.59
C PHE A 103 0.22 -6.69 6.13
N LEU A 104 -0.99 -6.20 6.39
CA LEU A 104 -2.23 -6.89 6.03
C LEU A 104 -2.43 -6.96 4.50
N SER A 105 -1.94 -5.97 3.76
CA SER A 105 -1.96 -5.98 2.29
C SER A 105 -1.11 -7.10 1.69
N SER A 106 -0.18 -7.68 2.45
CA SER A 106 0.54 -8.88 2.04
C SER A 106 -0.32 -10.14 2.11
N MET A 107 -1.38 -10.12 2.93
CA MET A 107 -2.31 -11.24 3.10
C MET A 107 -3.58 -11.11 2.23
N ILE A 108 -4.04 -9.87 2.00
CA ILE A 108 -5.34 -9.60 1.36
C ILE A 108 -5.18 -8.67 0.15
N THR A 109 -5.60 -9.14 -1.02
CA THR A 109 -5.44 -8.41 -2.29
C THR A 109 -6.33 -7.18 -2.43
N TRP A 110 -7.52 -7.15 -1.81
CA TRP A 110 -8.44 -6.01 -1.90
C TRP A 110 -7.97 -4.76 -1.16
N ILE A 111 -7.04 -4.90 -0.20
CA ILE A 111 -6.51 -3.78 0.59
C ILE A 111 -5.81 -2.74 -0.29
N LYS A 112 -5.18 -3.15 -1.39
CA LYS A 112 -4.53 -2.21 -2.32
C LYS A 112 -5.54 -1.22 -2.90
N THR A 113 -6.74 -1.70 -3.24
CA THR A 113 -7.85 -0.86 -3.73
C THR A 113 -8.35 0.06 -2.63
N ALA A 114 -8.49 -0.45 -1.41
CA ALA A 114 -8.90 0.36 -0.26
C ALA A 114 -7.89 1.49 0.04
N MET A 115 -6.58 1.20 0.01
CA MET A 115 -5.54 2.22 0.23
C MET A 115 -5.61 3.34 -0.82
N ARG A 116 -5.81 3.00 -2.10
CA ARG A 116 -5.99 4.00 -3.17
C ARG A 116 -7.25 4.85 -2.93
N ALA A 117 -8.35 4.24 -2.51
CA ALA A 117 -9.58 4.96 -2.20
C ALA A 117 -9.39 5.91 -1.00
N ILE A 118 -8.70 5.46 0.05
CA ILE A 118 -8.38 6.28 1.23
C ILE A 118 -7.54 7.49 0.83
N ILE A 119 -6.50 7.31 -0.01
CA ILE A 119 -5.68 8.41 -0.52
C ILE A 119 -6.56 9.46 -1.23
N ALA A 120 -7.44 9.02 -2.14
CA ALA A 120 -8.32 9.91 -2.89
C ALA A 120 -9.28 10.68 -1.97
N ILE A 121 -9.89 9.98 -1.01
CA ILE A 121 -10.76 10.60 0.01
C ILE A 121 -9.96 11.62 0.83
N TYR A 122 -8.72 11.30 1.23
CA TYR A 122 -7.89 12.20 2.03
C TYR A 122 -7.55 13.50 1.32
N LEU A 123 -7.21 13.42 0.03
CA LEU A 123 -6.95 14.60 -0.78
C LEU A 123 -8.16 15.53 -0.84
N ILE A 124 -9.36 14.97 -1.03
CA ILE A 124 -10.59 15.75 -1.20
C ILE A 124 -11.12 16.28 0.12
N ALA A 125 -11.08 15.47 1.17
CA ALA A 125 -11.71 15.78 2.45
C ALA A 125 -10.81 16.55 3.42
N ALA A 126 -9.48 16.44 3.29
CA ALA A 126 -8.54 17.03 4.23
C ALA A 126 -7.66 18.08 3.57
N ILE A 127 -6.94 17.73 2.51
CA ILE A 127 -5.98 18.65 1.87
C ILE A 127 -6.69 19.83 1.19
N ILE A 128 -7.71 19.59 0.37
CA ILE A 128 -8.41 20.67 -0.35
C ILE A 128 -9.06 21.68 0.61
N PRO A 129 -9.84 21.27 1.64
CA PRO A 129 -10.48 22.22 2.55
C PRO A 129 -9.47 23.05 3.33
N TRP A 130 -8.44 22.43 3.89
CA TRP A 130 -7.41 23.16 4.63
C TRP A 130 -6.64 24.14 3.74
N THR A 131 -6.27 23.72 2.53
CA THR A 131 -5.56 24.59 1.58
C THR A 131 -6.43 25.78 1.17
N SER A 132 -7.73 25.55 0.95
CA SER A 132 -8.71 26.60 0.63
C SER A 132 -8.86 27.61 1.76
N ILE A 133 -9.02 27.13 3.00
CA ILE A 133 -9.16 27.96 4.20
C ILE A 133 -7.89 28.79 4.43
N LEU A 134 -6.71 28.18 4.31
CA LEU A 134 -5.44 28.90 4.49
C LEU A 134 -5.22 29.96 3.41
N ILE A 135 -5.44 29.65 2.13
CA ILE A 135 -5.23 30.61 1.04
C ILE A 135 -6.18 31.80 1.14
N HIS A 136 -7.45 31.56 1.53
CA HIS A 136 -8.42 32.64 1.63
C HIS A 136 -8.14 33.61 2.80
N HIS A 137 -7.29 33.21 3.76
CA HIS A 137 -7.02 33.98 4.98
C HIS A 137 -5.54 34.39 5.15
N LEU A 138 -4.65 33.98 4.24
CA LEU A 138 -3.29 34.50 4.11
C LEU A 138 -3.29 35.81 3.29
#